data_AF-A0A5E6RF46-F1
#
_entry.id   AF-A0A5E6RF46-F1
#
_cell.length_a   1.000
_cell.length_b   1.000
_cell.length_c   1.000
_cell.angle_alpha   90.00
_cell.angle_beta   90.00
_cell.angle_gamma   90.00
#
_symmetry.space_group_name_H-M   'P 1'
#
loop_
_entity.id
_entity.type
_entity.pdbx_description
1 polymer ?
#
loop_
_entity_poly.entity_id
_entity_poly.type
_entity_poly.pdbx_seq_one_letter_code
_entity_poly.pdbx_strand_id
1 'polypeptide(L)'
;MTTEKQQHTYKTGLQVTLDKLSDSVQQTEKDMHFANQLARTAGEQVEASARCMQSSAGVLEDLNLYMQRLDQVFDELGRQSMRIGAIVGSIQDISRQTNLLALNAAIEAARAGSHGRGFAVVADEVRNLSRQAADSSAQIRQIATGLEQSAEQARKGLQQLACSTRLGLEKAGVAMHSMEEVQSGAVTRVEVVERIMARLVGLHELALQANRMIM
;
A
#
# COMPACT_ATOMS: atom_id res chain seq x y z
N MET A 1 -26.42 52.14 63.61
CA MET A 1 -24.99 51.78 63.47
C MET A 1 -24.76 50.32 63.07
N THR A 2 -25.59 49.35 63.47
CA THR A 2 -25.45 47.93 63.06
C THR A 2 -25.87 47.67 61.61
N THR A 3 -26.90 48.34 61.12
CA THR A 3 -27.44 48.18 59.76
C THR A 3 -26.52 48.73 58.66
N GLU A 4 -25.88 49.88 58.86
CA GLU A 4 -24.93 50.46 57.89
C GLU A 4 -23.63 49.64 57.80
N LYS A 5 -23.12 49.14 58.93
CA LYS A 5 -21.97 48.22 58.92
C LYS A 5 -22.31 46.92 58.19
N GLN A 6 -23.49 46.34 58.42
CA GLN A 6 -23.94 45.15 57.71
C GLN A 6 -24.10 45.40 56.20
N GLN A 7 -24.69 46.53 55.79
CA GLN A 7 -24.81 46.89 54.38
C GLN A 7 -23.44 47.09 53.72
N HIS A 8 -22.49 47.74 54.40
CA HIS A 8 -21.16 47.94 53.86
C HIS A 8 -20.40 46.62 53.67
N THR A 9 -20.45 45.71 54.66
CA THR A 9 -19.87 44.36 54.53
C THR A 9 -20.51 43.55 53.40
N TYR A 10 -21.83 43.67 53.20
CA TYR A 10 -22.54 43.03 52.10
C TYR A 10 -22.09 43.59 50.73
N LYS A 11 -21.99 44.91 50.61
CA LYS A 11 -21.54 45.63 49.40
C LYS A 11 -20.12 45.20 49.01
N THR A 12 -19.20 45.17 49.98
CA THR A 12 -17.80 44.74 49.77
C THR A 12 -17.70 43.25 49.43
N GLY A 13 -18.49 42.38 50.10
CA GLY A 13 -18.53 40.96 49.77
C GLY A 13 -19.03 40.70 48.34
N LEU A 14 -20.05 41.45 47.91
CA LEU A 14 -20.63 41.36 46.56
C LEU A 14 -19.64 41.83 45.49
N GLN A 15 -18.88 42.91 45.76
CA GLN A 15 -17.78 43.38 44.91
C GLN A 15 -16.72 42.29 44.69
N VAL A 16 -16.23 41.67 45.77
CA VAL A 16 -15.23 40.60 45.67
C VAL A 16 -15.74 39.41 44.85
N THR A 17 -17.03 39.04 44.97
CA THR A 17 -17.61 37.98 44.13
C THR A 17 -17.76 38.38 42.67
N LEU A 18 -18.05 39.65 42.36
CA LEU A 18 -18.13 40.14 40.97
C LEU A 18 -16.77 40.21 40.31
N ASP A 19 -15.73 40.61 41.03
CA ASP A 19 -14.35 40.60 40.54
C ASP A 19 -13.93 39.16 40.19
N LYS A 20 -14.18 38.20 41.10
CA LYS A 20 -13.94 36.77 40.84
C LYS A 20 -14.74 36.23 39.64
N LEU A 21 -15.98 36.68 39.47
CA LEU A 21 -16.81 36.30 38.32
C LEU A 21 -16.20 36.86 37.02
N SER A 22 -15.78 38.13 37.02
CA SER A 22 -15.14 38.77 35.87
C SER A 22 -13.85 38.04 35.47
N ASP A 23 -13.01 37.70 36.45
CA ASP A 23 -11.79 36.92 36.23
C ASP A 23 -12.12 35.54 35.64
N SER A 24 -13.14 34.86 36.18
CA SER A 24 -13.58 33.56 35.67
C SER A 24 -14.13 33.64 34.24
N VAL A 25 -14.87 34.70 33.90
CA VAL A 25 -15.38 34.94 32.55
C VAL A 25 -14.22 35.15 31.58
N GLN A 26 -13.26 36.03 31.92
CA GLN A 26 -12.07 36.26 31.09
C GLN A 26 -11.22 34.99 30.89
N GLN A 27 -11.07 34.18 31.93
CA GLN A 27 -10.36 32.91 31.82
C GLN A 27 -11.10 31.94 30.90
N THR A 28 -12.43 31.84 31.04
CA THR A 28 -13.25 30.98 30.17
C THR A 28 -13.21 31.45 28.71
N GLU A 29 -13.19 32.77 28.45
CA GLU A 29 -13.03 33.31 27.10
C GLU A 29 -11.70 32.90 26.47
N LYS A 30 -10.60 32.99 27.23
CA LYS A 30 -9.28 32.53 26.76
C LYS A 30 -9.28 31.03 26.44
N ASP A 31 -9.86 30.21 27.32
CA ASP A 31 -9.95 28.76 27.11
C ASP A 31 -10.80 28.43 25.87
N MET A 32 -11.89 29.16 25.64
CA MET A 32 -12.75 29.02 24.47
C MET A 32 -12.04 29.45 23.18
N HIS A 33 -11.31 30.56 23.18
CA HIS A 33 -10.48 30.95 22.04
C HIS A 33 -9.45 29.87 21.68
N PHE A 34 -8.78 29.31 22.69
CA PHE A 34 -7.83 28.20 22.49
C PHE A 34 -8.53 26.94 21.95
N ALA A 35 -9.70 26.58 22.49
CA ALA A 35 -10.48 25.45 22.00
C ALA A 35 -10.94 25.62 20.55
N ASN A 36 -11.31 26.84 20.12
CA ASN A 36 -11.67 27.14 18.74
C ASN A 36 -10.48 26.98 17.78
N GLN A 37 -9.32 27.52 18.18
CA GLN A 37 -8.09 27.36 17.39
C GLN A 37 -7.72 25.89 17.24
N LEU A 38 -7.76 25.12 18.33
CA LEU A 38 -7.48 23.69 18.30
C LEU A 38 -8.45 22.92 17.38
N ALA A 39 -9.74 23.25 17.43
CA ALA A 39 -10.75 22.63 16.58
C ALA A 39 -10.52 22.94 15.09
N ARG A 40 -10.19 24.19 14.75
CA ARG A 40 -9.88 24.59 13.37
C ARG A 40 -8.62 23.90 12.84
N THR A 41 -7.52 23.92 13.59
CA THR A 41 -6.29 23.24 13.19
C THR A 41 -6.49 21.73 13.07
N ALA A 42 -7.28 21.11 13.96
CA ALA A 42 -7.63 19.70 13.82
C ALA A 42 -8.39 19.42 12.52
N GLY A 43 -9.36 20.26 12.15
CA GLY A 43 -10.09 20.11 10.89
C GLY A 43 -9.20 20.23 9.66
N GLU A 44 -8.31 21.23 9.62
CA GLU A 44 -7.34 21.41 8.54
C GLU A 44 -6.41 20.19 8.40
N GLN A 45 -5.91 19.68 9.54
CA GLN A 45 -5.02 18.52 9.57
C GLN A 45 -5.72 17.25 9.09
N VAL A 46 -6.99 17.06 9.47
CA VAL A 46 -7.81 15.93 9.04
C VAL A 46 -8.09 16.00 7.54
N GLU A 47 -8.42 17.17 7.00
CA GLU A 47 -8.63 17.35 5.57
C GLU A 47 -7.36 17.04 4.75
N ALA A 48 -6.21 17.50 5.23
CA ALA A 48 -4.92 17.16 4.64
C ALA A 48 -4.63 15.64 4.71
N SER A 49 -4.96 15.02 5.84
CA SER A 49 -4.79 13.57 6.02
C SER A 49 -5.72 12.76 5.13
N ALA A 50 -6.96 13.19 4.95
CA ALA A 50 -7.94 12.55 4.07
C ALA A 50 -7.47 12.58 2.61
N ARG A 51 -6.96 13.73 2.14
CA ARG A 51 -6.34 13.83 0.80
C ARG A 51 -5.16 12.88 0.61
N CYS A 52 -4.29 12.79 1.61
CA CYS A 52 -3.15 11.87 1.58
C CYS A 52 -3.60 10.41 1.53
N MET A 53 -4.63 10.05 2.30
CA MET A 53 -5.18 8.70 2.32
C MET A 53 -5.86 8.34 1.00
N GLN A 54 -6.61 9.26 0.41
CA GLN A 54 -7.24 9.07 -0.90
C GLN A 54 -6.20 8.88 -2.00
N SER A 55 -5.12 9.66 -1.98
CA SER A 55 -3.98 9.47 -2.90
C SER A 55 -3.34 8.09 -2.71
N SER A 56 -3.13 7.67 -1.45
CA SER A 56 -2.59 6.36 -1.12
C SER A 56 -3.48 5.21 -1.62
N ALA A 57 -4.80 5.35 -1.49
CA ALA A 57 -5.76 4.39 -2.02
C ALA A 57 -5.68 4.29 -3.55
N GLY A 58 -5.59 5.42 -4.26
CA GLY A 58 -5.40 5.43 -5.71
C GLY A 58 -4.12 4.72 -6.16
N VAL A 59 -3.00 4.94 -5.47
CA VAL A 59 -1.74 4.23 -5.74
C VAL A 59 -1.88 2.72 -5.54
N LEU A 60 -2.63 2.29 -4.52
CA LEU A 60 -2.87 0.88 -4.26
C LEU A 60 -3.79 0.23 -5.33
N GLU A 61 -4.77 0.96 -5.84
CA GLU A 61 -5.61 0.51 -6.97
C GLU A 61 -4.78 0.34 -8.25
N ASP A 62 -3.93 1.32 -8.58
CA ASP A 62 -3.01 1.22 -9.70
C ASP A 62 -2.07 0.04 -9.55
N LEU A 63 -1.51 -0.16 -8.35
CA LEU A 63 -0.65 -1.28 -8.04
C LEU A 63 -1.37 -2.62 -8.25
N ASN A 64 -2.64 -2.73 -7.89
CA ASN A 64 -3.45 -3.92 -8.15
C ASN A 64 -3.60 -4.20 -9.66
N LEU A 65 -3.82 -3.17 -10.47
CA LEU A 65 -3.87 -3.30 -11.94
C LEU A 65 -2.52 -3.75 -12.52
N TYR A 66 -1.40 -3.21 -12.02
CA TYR A 66 -0.07 -3.65 -12.42
C TYR A 66 0.19 -5.12 -12.08
N MET A 67 -0.22 -5.57 -10.90
CA MET A 67 -0.09 -6.97 -10.52
C MET A 67 -0.89 -7.92 -11.42
N GLN A 68 -2.10 -7.55 -11.81
CA GLN A 68 -2.90 -8.35 -12.75
C GLN A 68 -2.20 -8.50 -14.11
N ARG A 69 -1.55 -7.44 -14.60
CA ARG A 69 -0.75 -7.51 -15.84
C ARG A 69 0.48 -8.40 -15.66
N LEU A 70 1.17 -8.31 -14.52
CA LEU A 70 2.33 -9.17 -14.24
C LEU A 70 1.92 -10.65 -14.14
N ASP A 71 0.76 -10.96 -13.59
CA ASP A 71 0.25 -12.34 -13.53
C ASP A 71 0.08 -12.94 -14.94
N GLN A 72 -0.43 -12.14 -15.89
CA GLN A 72 -0.55 -12.53 -17.30
C GLN A 72 0.81 -12.75 -17.96
N VAL A 73 1.79 -11.89 -17.67
CA VAL A 73 3.16 -12.03 -18.20
C VAL A 73 3.81 -13.32 -17.71
N PHE A 74 3.68 -13.64 -16.42
CA PHE A 74 4.25 -14.87 -15.87
C PHE A 74 3.50 -16.13 -16.33
N ASP A 75 2.18 -16.05 -16.55
CA ASP A 75 1.43 -17.13 -17.19
C ASP A 75 1.93 -17.42 -18.61
N GLU A 76 2.09 -16.37 -19.42
CA GLU A 76 2.64 -16.51 -20.77
C GLU A 76 4.07 -17.06 -20.75
N LEU A 77 4.92 -16.59 -19.83
CA LEU A 77 6.28 -17.12 -19.65
C LEU A 77 6.27 -18.62 -19.31
N GLY A 78 5.37 -19.06 -18.42
CA GLY A 78 5.18 -20.48 -18.10
C GLY A 78 4.77 -21.29 -19.35
N ARG A 79 3.79 -20.79 -20.12
CA ARG A 79 3.36 -21.43 -21.37
C ARG A 79 4.48 -21.48 -22.42
N GLN A 80 5.30 -20.44 -22.54
CA GLN A 80 6.45 -20.43 -23.43
C GLN A 80 7.53 -21.43 -23.02
N SER A 81 7.84 -21.52 -21.72
CA SER A 81 8.78 -22.52 -21.18
C SER A 81 8.31 -23.96 -21.46
N MET A 82 7.02 -24.25 -21.30
CA MET A 82 6.46 -25.56 -21.67
C MET A 82 6.61 -25.86 -23.17
N ARG A 83 6.35 -24.88 -24.05
CA ARG A 83 6.53 -25.03 -25.51
C ARG A 83 7.99 -25.29 -25.87
N ILE A 84 8.93 -24.59 -25.23
CA ILE A 84 10.38 -24.86 -25.40
C ILE A 84 10.68 -26.29 -24.97
N GLY A 85 10.16 -26.75 -23.83
CA GLY A 85 10.35 -28.12 -23.34
C GLY A 85 9.88 -29.20 -24.33
N ALA A 86 8.78 -28.96 -25.06
CA ALA A 86 8.27 -29.86 -26.09
C ALA A 86 9.15 -29.88 -27.36
N ILE A 87 9.59 -28.71 -27.83
CA ILE A 87 10.51 -28.58 -28.97
C ILE A 87 11.84 -29.28 -28.67
N VAL A 88 12.39 -29.02 -27.49
CA VAL A 88 13.63 -29.66 -27.02
C VAL A 88 13.49 -31.17 -26.93
N GLY A 89 12.32 -31.69 -26.52
CA GLY A 89 12.03 -33.12 -26.55
C GLY A 89 12.13 -33.70 -27.96
N SER A 90 11.53 -33.00 -28.94
CA SER A 90 11.59 -33.41 -30.34
C SER A 90 13.04 -33.41 -30.87
N ILE A 91 13.87 -32.41 -30.51
CA ILE A 91 15.28 -32.36 -30.92
C ILE A 91 16.08 -33.51 -30.30
N GLN A 92 15.82 -33.85 -29.03
CA GLN A 92 16.46 -35.00 -28.38
C GLN A 92 16.10 -36.32 -29.09
N ASP A 93 14.84 -36.49 -29.49
CA ASP A 93 14.42 -37.66 -30.26
C ASP A 93 15.07 -37.73 -31.65
N ILE A 94 15.11 -36.61 -32.38
CA ILE A 94 15.79 -36.51 -33.68
C ILE A 94 17.28 -36.82 -33.52
N SER A 95 17.94 -36.25 -32.51
CA SER A 95 19.36 -36.47 -32.22
C SER A 95 19.64 -37.95 -31.92
N ARG A 96 18.77 -38.60 -31.14
CA ARG A 96 18.85 -40.03 -30.83
C ARG A 96 18.67 -40.90 -32.07
N GLN A 97 17.68 -40.61 -32.91
CA GLN A 97 17.46 -41.31 -34.18
C GLN A 97 18.63 -41.13 -35.14
N THR A 98 19.15 -39.90 -35.26
CA THR A 98 20.29 -39.59 -36.13
C THR A 98 21.56 -40.31 -35.65
N ASN A 99 21.80 -40.36 -34.34
CA ASN A 99 22.89 -41.14 -33.76
C ASN A 99 22.77 -42.64 -34.06
N LEU A 100 21.55 -43.21 -34.03
CA LEU A 100 21.31 -44.61 -34.41
C LEU A 100 21.51 -44.86 -35.91
N LEU A 101 21.05 -43.95 -36.77
CA LEU A 101 21.29 -44.02 -38.21
C LEU A 101 22.78 -43.95 -38.55
N ALA A 102 23.51 -43.03 -37.90
CA ALA A 102 24.96 -42.89 -38.05
C ALA A 102 25.71 -44.14 -37.58
N LEU A 103 25.27 -44.75 -36.47
CA LEU A 103 25.82 -46.03 -36.01
C LEU A 103 25.64 -47.15 -37.06
N ASN A 104 24.44 -47.26 -37.64
CA ASN A 104 24.18 -48.25 -38.69
C ASN A 104 25.04 -47.99 -39.94
N ALA A 105 25.20 -46.73 -40.33
CA ALA A 105 26.08 -46.34 -41.44
C ALA A 105 27.56 -46.68 -41.17
N ALA A 106 28.04 -46.46 -39.94
CA ALA A 106 29.41 -46.81 -39.54
C ALA A 106 29.65 -48.33 -39.62
N ILE A 107 28.66 -49.14 -39.20
CA ILE A 107 28.71 -50.61 -39.28
C ILE A 107 28.79 -51.06 -40.76
N GLU A 108 27.94 -50.51 -41.63
CA GLU A 108 27.94 -50.88 -43.05
C GLU A 108 29.21 -50.41 -43.77
N ALA A 109 29.73 -49.23 -43.41
CA ALA A 109 31.00 -48.73 -43.90
C ALA A 109 32.17 -49.65 -43.51
N ALA A 110 32.19 -50.17 -42.28
CA ALA A 110 33.17 -51.17 -41.86
C ALA A 110 33.04 -52.48 -42.65
N ARG A 111 31.81 -52.89 -42.96
CA ARG A 111 31.51 -54.10 -43.74
C ARG A 111 31.98 -54.01 -45.20
N ALA A 112 31.93 -52.82 -45.80
CA ALA A 112 32.46 -52.54 -47.14
C ALA A 112 34.00 -52.48 -47.20
N GLY A 113 34.69 -52.61 -46.07
CA GLY A 113 36.16 -52.67 -45.99
C GLY A 113 36.83 -51.43 -46.59
N SER A 114 37.74 -51.63 -47.54
CA SER A 114 38.54 -50.54 -48.13
C SER A 114 37.71 -49.47 -48.86
N HIS A 115 36.55 -49.86 -49.41
CA HIS A 115 35.63 -48.98 -50.16
C HIS A 115 34.76 -48.11 -49.24
N GLY A 116 34.56 -48.53 -47.98
CA GLY A 116 33.74 -47.83 -47.00
C GLY A 116 34.47 -46.79 -46.15
N ARG A 117 35.80 -46.66 -46.27
CA ARG A 117 36.61 -45.78 -45.39
C ARG A 117 36.14 -44.32 -45.36
N GLY A 118 35.77 -43.74 -46.51
CA GLY A 118 35.24 -42.37 -46.56
C GLY A 118 33.89 -42.23 -45.86
N PHE A 119 33.00 -43.22 -46.03
CA PHE A 119 31.70 -43.26 -45.36
C PHE A 119 31.82 -43.46 -43.85
N ALA A 120 32.81 -44.21 -43.39
CA ALA A 120 33.06 -44.41 -41.95
C ALA A 120 33.37 -43.09 -41.24
N VAL A 121 34.24 -42.25 -41.85
CA VAL A 121 34.59 -40.92 -41.30
C VAL A 121 33.35 -40.02 -41.22
N VAL A 122 32.53 -40.00 -42.26
CA VAL A 122 31.29 -39.21 -42.27
C VAL A 122 30.31 -39.73 -41.21
N ALA A 123 30.16 -41.05 -41.06
CA ALA A 123 29.27 -41.64 -40.08
C ALA A 123 29.69 -41.29 -38.65
N ASP A 124 30.99 -41.33 -38.33
CA ASP A 124 31.49 -40.92 -37.01
C ASP A 124 31.27 -39.42 -36.73
N GLU A 125 31.44 -38.56 -37.73
CA GLU A 125 31.18 -37.12 -37.59
C GLU A 125 29.69 -36.82 -37.33
N VAL A 126 28.78 -37.43 -38.09
CA VAL A 126 27.33 -37.30 -37.87
C VAL A 126 26.96 -37.79 -36.47
N ARG A 127 27.61 -38.84 -35.99
CA ARG A 127 27.38 -39.40 -34.65
C ARG A 127 27.88 -38.49 -33.54
N ASN A 128 28.99 -37.78 -33.74
CA ASN A 128 29.47 -36.75 -32.83
C ASN A 128 28.54 -35.54 -32.80
N LEU A 129 28.12 -35.03 -33.96
CA LEU A 129 27.17 -33.92 -34.07
C LEU A 129 25.83 -34.25 -33.40
N SER A 130 25.33 -35.48 -33.58
CA SER A 130 24.09 -35.94 -32.95
C SER A 130 24.19 -35.96 -31.42
N ARG A 131 25.34 -36.35 -30.86
CA ARG A 131 25.58 -36.32 -29.41
C ARG A 131 25.65 -34.88 -28.90
N GLN A 132 26.40 -34.01 -29.57
CA GLN A 132 26.46 -32.59 -29.21
C GLN A 132 25.08 -31.93 -29.24
N ALA A 133 24.25 -32.21 -30.26
CA ALA A 133 22.89 -31.71 -30.35
C ALA A 133 22.01 -32.18 -29.17
N ALA A 134 22.15 -33.44 -28.74
CA ALA A 134 21.43 -33.98 -27.59
C ALA A 134 21.86 -33.30 -26.27
N ASP A 135 23.17 -33.08 -26.10
CA ASP A 135 23.73 -32.42 -24.91
C ASP A 135 23.30 -30.95 -24.83
N SER A 136 23.40 -30.20 -25.93
CA SER A 136 22.90 -28.82 -25.98
C SER A 136 21.40 -28.75 -25.73
N SER A 137 20.62 -29.69 -26.28
CA SER A 137 19.18 -29.78 -26.01
C SER A 137 18.89 -30.04 -24.53
N ALA A 138 19.68 -30.88 -23.86
CA ALA A 138 19.52 -31.11 -22.42
C ALA A 138 19.78 -29.84 -21.59
N GLN A 139 20.78 -29.04 -21.96
CA GLN A 139 21.05 -27.75 -21.30
C GLN A 139 19.90 -26.76 -21.51
N ILE A 140 19.36 -26.67 -22.73
CA ILE A 140 18.19 -25.81 -23.02
C ILE A 140 16.98 -26.25 -22.19
N ARG A 141 16.76 -27.57 -22.02
CA ARG A 141 15.68 -28.09 -21.15
C ARG A 141 15.84 -27.58 -19.72
N GLN A 142 17.05 -27.65 -19.17
CA GLN A 142 17.31 -27.19 -17.80
C GLN A 142 16.99 -25.70 -17.64
N ILE A 143 17.39 -24.87 -18.61
CA ILE A 143 17.07 -23.44 -18.63
C ILE A 143 15.56 -23.22 -18.68
N ALA A 144 14.85 -23.93 -19.56
CA ALA A 144 13.39 -23.80 -19.68
C ALA A 144 12.66 -24.18 -18.39
N THR A 145 13.05 -25.27 -17.74
CA THR A 145 12.50 -25.65 -16.42
C THR A 145 12.82 -24.62 -15.34
N GLY A 146 14.03 -24.04 -15.36
CA GLY A 146 14.40 -22.95 -14.43
C GLY A 146 13.55 -21.69 -14.61
N LEU A 147 13.23 -21.33 -15.86
CA LEU A 147 12.34 -20.22 -16.19
C LEU A 147 10.90 -20.47 -15.72
N GLU A 148 10.38 -21.68 -15.93
CA GLU A 148 9.06 -22.08 -15.43
C GLU A 148 8.96 -21.98 -13.91
N GLN A 149 9.96 -22.50 -13.18
CA GLN A 149 10.00 -22.41 -11.71
C GLN A 149 10.08 -20.97 -11.22
N SER A 150 10.89 -20.14 -11.89
CA SER A 150 11.03 -18.72 -11.55
C SER A 150 9.72 -17.95 -11.81
N ALA A 151 9.01 -18.25 -12.90
CA ALA A 151 7.70 -17.68 -13.18
C ALA A 151 6.67 -18.05 -12.08
N GLU A 152 6.64 -19.31 -11.66
CA GLU A 152 5.74 -19.78 -10.59
C GLU A 152 6.07 -19.13 -9.24
N GLN A 153 7.35 -19.00 -8.89
CA GLN A 153 7.75 -18.28 -7.68
C GLN A 153 7.33 -16.80 -7.72
N ALA A 154 7.50 -16.14 -8.86
CA ALA A 154 7.06 -14.77 -9.04
C ALA A 154 5.54 -14.62 -8.90
N ARG A 155 4.74 -15.55 -9.45
CA ARG A 155 3.28 -15.59 -9.27
C ARG A 155 2.87 -15.69 -7.81
N LYS A 156 3.53 -16.55 -7.02
CA LYS A 156 3.27 -16.63 -5.56
C LYS A 156 3.58 -15.31 -4.85
N GLY A 157 4.66 -14.65 -5.22
CA GLY A 157 4.99 -13.30 -4.73
C GLY A 157 3.91 -12.27 -5.07
N LEU A 158 3.40 -12.29 -6.30
CA LEU A 158 2.30 -11.41 -6.72
C LEU A 158 1.02 -11.67 -5.93
N GLN A 159 0.69 -12.92 -5.63
CA GLN A 159 -0.49 -13.25 -4.82
C GLN A 159 -0.38 -12.68 -3.39
N GLN A 160 0.80 -12.78 -2.77
CA GLN A 160 1.06 -12.19 -1.47
C GLN A 160 0.98 -10.66 -1.51
N LEU A 161 1.52 -10.06 -2.57
CA LEU A 161 1.47 -8.62 -2.78
C LEU A 161 0.02 -8.13 -2.98
N ALA A 162 -0.78 -8.85 -3.77
CA ALA A 162 -2.19 -8.55 -3.99
C ALA A 162 -3.01 -8.61 -2.68
N CYS A 163 -2.72 -9.61 -1.83
CA CYS A 163 -3.33 -9.69 -0.50
C CYS A 163 -2.98 -8.48 0.36
N SER A 164 -1.69 -8.08 0.36
CA SER A 164 -1.20 -6.93 1.12
C SER A 164 -1.79 -5.61 0.63
N THR A 165 -1.91 -5.43 -0.69
CA THR A 165 -2.53 -4.26 -1.30
C THR A 165 -4.02 -4.15 -0.94
N ARG A 166 -4.75 -5.28 -0.97
CA ARG A 166 -6.16 -5.30 -0.55
C ARG A 166 -6.32 -4.91 0.93
N LEU A 167 -5.45 -5.43 1.80
CA LEU A 167 -5.43 -5.04 3.22
C LEU A 167 -5.09 -3.55 3.38
N GLY A 168 -4.18 -3.02 2.56
CA GLY A 168 -3.86 -1.59 2.52
C GLY A 168 -5.07 -0.73 2.17
N LEU A 169 -5.85 -1.13 1.16
CA LEU A 169 -7.08 -0.45 0.76
C LEU A 169 -8.14 -0.47 1.87
N GLU A 170 -8.31 -1.61 2.54
CA GLU A 170 -9.22 -1.73 3.68
C GLU A 170 -8.83 -0.79 4.81
N LYS A 171 -7.54 -0.78 5.19
CA LYS A 171 -7.01 0.14 6.21
C LYS A 171 -7.15 1.60 5.82
N ALA A 172 -6.95 1.93 4.54
CA ALA A 172 -7.18 3.27 4.02
C ALA A 172 -8.65 3.68 4.17
N GLY A 173 -9.58 2.78 3.87
CA GLY A 173 -11.02 2.97 4.09
C GLY A 173 -11.37 3.26 5.55
N VAL A 174 -10.85 2.45 6.48
CA VAL A 174 -11.06 2.67 7.93
C VAL A 174 -10.49 4.02 8.37
N ALA A 175 -9.29 4.37 7.91
CA ALA A 175 -8.66 5.64 8.26
C ALA A 175 -9.46 6.85 7.72
N MET A 176 -9.99 6.77 6.50
CA MET A 176 -10.86 7.82 5.96
C MET A 176 -12.13 7.99 6.79
N HIS A 177 -12.76 6.89 7.22
CA HIS A 177 -13.94 6.96 8.07
C HIS A 177 -13.64 7.61 9.43
N SER A 178 -12.55 7.23 10.09
CA SER A 178 -12.13 7.89 11.33
C SER A 178 -11.83 9.38 11.13
N MET A 179 -11.27 9.76 9.98
CA MET A 179 -11.06 11.17 9.63
C MET A 179 -12.38 11.93 9.50
N GLU A 180 -13.41 11.34 8.88
CA GLU A 180 -14.76 11.95 8.81
C GLU A 180 -15.36 12.20 10.20
N GLU A 181 -15.21 11.25 11.13
CA GLU A 181 -15.66 11.40 12.51
C GLU A 181 -14.94 12.56 13.22
N VAL A 182 -13.62 12.67 13.06
CA VAL A 182 -12.85 13.78 13.66
C VAL A 182 -13.23 15.12 13.04
N GLN A 183 -13.46 15.17 11.72
CA GLN A 183 -13.91 16.39 11.04
C GLN A 183 -15.26 16.86 11.57
N SER A 184 -16.22 15.94 11.69
CA SER A 184 -17.54 16.23 12.27
C SER A 184 -17.43 16.72 13.72
N GLY A 185 -16.58 16.08 14.52
CA GLY A 185 -16.27 16.49 15.88
C GLY A 185 -15.65 17.89 15.96
N ALA A 186 -14.76 18.24 15.03
CA ALA A 186 -14.14 19.56 14.95
C ALA A 186 -15.18 20.65 14.64
N VAL A 187 -16.05 20.42 13.65
CA VAL A 187 -17.15 21.34 13.30
C VAL A 187 -18.07 21.56 14.50
N THR A 188 -18.50 20.47 15.15
CA THR A 188 -19.37 20.54 16.33
C THR A 188 -18.71 21.33 17.47
N ARG A 189 -17.39 21.20 17.66
CA ARG A 189 -16.65 21.96 18.68
C ARG A 189 -16.64 23.46 18.39
N VAL A 190 -16.46 23.87 17.14
CA VAL A 190 -16.52 25.28 16.74
C VAL A 190 -17.89 25.87 17.09
N GLU A 191 -18.98 25.17 16.75
CA GLU A 191 -20.35 25.60 17.09
C GLU A 191 -20.58 25.72 18.61
N VAL A 192 -20.06 24.76 19.39
CA VAL A 192 -20.15 24.80 20.85
C VAL A 192 -19.40 26.01 21.40
N VAL A 193 -18.20 26.30 20.90
CA VAL A 193 -17.40 27.45 21.33
C VAL A 193 -18.11 28.76 20.99
N GLU A 194 -18.63 28.93 19.78
CA GLU A 194 -19.35 30.14 19.39
C GLU A 194 -20.56 30.40 20.30
N ARG A 195 -21.32 29.36 20.64
CA ARG A 195 -22.43 29.45 21.57
C ARG A 195 -22.00 29.84 22.99
N ILE A 196 -20.86 29.33 23.48
CA ILE A 196 -20.35 29.69 24.81
C ILE A 196 -19.83 31.12 24.83
N MET A 197 -19.07 31.53 23.80
CA MET A 197 -18.58 32.90 23.67
C MET A 197 -19.74 33.92 23.67
N ALA A 198 -20.83 33.64 22.95
CA ALA A 198 -22.03 34.49 22.97
C ALA A 198 -22.64 34.63 24.38
N ARG A 199 -22.61 33.56 25.19
CA ARG A 199 -23.09 33.60 26.59
C ARG A 199 -22.14 34.37 27.51
N LEU A 200 -20.83 34.27 27.30
CA LEU A 200 -19.82 34.98 28.10
C LEU A 200 -19.94 36.48 27.95
N VAL A 201 -20.19 36.98 26.73
CA VAL A 201 -20.46 38.41 26.48
C VAL A 201 -21.62 38.92 27.33
N GLY A 202 -22.73 38.17 27.37
CA GLY A 202 -23.88 38.53 28.22
C GLY A 202 -23.57 38.51 29.72
N LEU A 203 -22.80 37.53 30.20
CA LEU A 203 -22.37 37.47 31.61
C LEU A 203 -21.45 38.62 31.99
N HIS A 204 -20.53 39.01 31.09
CA HIS A 204 -19.63 40.14 31.29
C HIS A 204 -20.40 41.46 31.41
N GLU A 205 -21.38 41.69 30.54
CA GLU A 205 -22.27 42.86 30.62
C GLU A 205 -23.06 42.92 31.93
N LEU A 206 -23.63 41.79 32.36
CA LEU A 206 -24.36 41.68 33.62
C LEU A 206 -23.46 41.96 34.83
N ALA A 207 -22.23 41.42 34.83
CA ALA A 207 -21.26 41.67 35.90
C ALA A 207 -20.87 43.16 35.98
N LEU A 208 -20.65 43.82 34.83
CA LEU A 208 -20.35 45.26 34.76
C LEU A 208 -21.53 46.13 35.20
N GLN A 209 -22.76 45.75 34.86
CA GLN A 209 -23.96 46.45 35.34
C GLN A 209 -24.11 46.30 36.85
N ALA A 210 -23.97 45.08 37.38
CA ALA A 210 -24.04 44.81 38.82
C ALA A 210 -22.97 45.60 39.59
N ASN A 211 -21.72 45.61 39.11
CA ASN A 211 -20.65 46.35 39.76
C ASN A 211 -20.91 47.86 39.78
N ARG A 212 -21.49 48.41 38.69
CA ARG A 212 -21.92 49.83 38.62
C ARG A 212 -23.06 50.16 39.59
N MET A 213 -23.98 49.24 39.86
CA MET A 213 -25.05 49.44 40.86
C MET A 213 -24.53 49.39 42.31
N ILE A 214 -23.38 48.76 42.53
CA ILE A 214 -22.75 48.56 43.85
C ILE A 214 -21.76 49.70 44.17
N MET A 215 -21.35 50.51 43.21
CA MET A 215 -20.61 51.76 43.46
C MET A 215 -21.59 52.84 43.90
#